data_AF-X1H4T0-F1
#
_entry.id   AF-X1H4T0-F1
#
_cell.length_a   1.000
_cell.length_b   1.000
_cell.length_c   1.000
_cell.angle_alpha   90.00
_cell.angle_beta   90.00
_cell.angle_gamma   90.00
#
_symmetry.space_group_name_H-M   'P 1'
#
loop_
_entity.id
_entity.type
_entity.pdbx_description
1 polymer ?
#
loop_
_entity_poly.entity_id
_entity_poly.type
_entity_poly.pdbx_seq_one_letter_code
_entity_poly.pdbx_strand_id
1 'polypeptide(L)'
;DKSESEIADALGIMPEEGCRCDRLRDYLADSGLAVELKSGFSRPEEAIQTLKSALMVKIPVIVEVNRDIYDNVTPRMKIKTRWETPTKGYSYHFVVLTGFSEDHIYFNDPHEAIGQNRLPVDQFIEAFYDTPSRGCMLYAWERII
;
A
#
# COMPACT_ATOMS: atom_id res chain seq x y z
N ASP A 1 -1.43 21.81 -0.03
CA ASP A 1 -0.54 21.43 1.07
C ASP A 1 -1.35 21.20 2.34
N LYS A 2 -1.33 19.97 2.86
CA LYS A 2 -1.91 19.58 4.16
C LYS A 2 -0.81 18.88 4.96
N SER A 3 -0.76 19.09 6.27
CA SER A 3 0.12 18.34 7.19
C SER A 3 -0.38 16.90 7.38
N GLU A 4 0.51 16.01 7.85
CA GLU A 4 0.14 14.62 8.15
C GLU A 4 -1.00 14.51 9.16
N SER A 5 -1.04 15.39 10.17
CA SER A 5 -2.13 15.45 11.15
C SER A 5 -3.47 15.82 10.51
N GLU A 6 -3.49 16.81 9.62
CA GLU A 6 -4.72 17.20 8.92
C GLU A 6 -5.23 16.08 7.99
N ILE A 7 -4.32 15.30 7.42
CA ILE A 7 -4.67 14.13 6.60
C ILE A 7 -5.24 13.02 7.49
N ALA A 8 -4.62 12.73 8.64
CA ALA A 8 -5.10 11.73 9.59
C ALA A 8 -6.49 12.06 10.13
N ASP A 9 -6.71 13.32 10.52
CA ASP A 9 -8.01 13.81 10.99
C ASP A 9 -9.09 13.68 9.90
N ALA A 10 -8.76 14.04 8.65
CA ALA A 10 -9.67 13.93 7.52
C ALA A 10 -10.01 12.47 7.13
N LEU A 11 -9.06 11.56 7.30
CA LEU A 11 -9.28 10.12 7.13
C LEU A 11 -10.08 9.51 8.29
N GLY A 12 -10.26 10.25 9.38
CA GLY A 12 -10.90 9.78 10.61
C GLY A 12 -10.18 8.56 11.18
N ILE A 13 -8.85 8.55 11.11
CA ILE A 13 -8.02 7.45 11.60
C ILE A 13 -7.40 7.83 12.93
N MET A 14 -7.50 6.92 13.90
CA MET A 14 -6.64 6.99 15.08
C MET A 14 -5.31 6.29 14.73
N PRO A 15 -4.16 6.75 15.27
CA PRO A 15 -2.87 6.12 15.03
C PRO A 15 -2.85 4.60 15.30
N GLU A 16 -3.71 4.12 16.18
CA GLU A 16 -3.83 2.72 16.58
C GLU A 16 -4.62 1.84 15.59
N GLU A 17 -5.51 2.44 14.78
CA GLU A 17 -6.44 1.72 13.90
C GLU A 17 -5.98 1.71 12.44
N GLY A 18 -5.11 2.64 12.04
CA GLY A 18 -4.67 2.79 10.66
C GLY A 18 -5.81 3.21 9.73
N CYS A 19 -5.61 3.03 8.41
CA CYS A 19 -6.59 3.41 7.38
C CYS A 19 -7.01 2.19 6.55
N ARG A 20 -8.27 2.16 6.10
CA ARG A 20 -8.75 1.16 5.13
C ARG A 20 -8.69 1.71 3.71
N CYS A 21 -8.52 0.81 2.73
CA CYS A 21 -8.43 1.18 1.31
C CYS A 21 -9.62 1.99 0.77
N ASP A 22 -10.84 1.67 1.21
CA ASP A 22 -12.06 2.38 0.81
C ASP A 22 -12.07 3.82 1.33
N ARG A 23 -11.68 4.04 2.59
CA ARG A 23 -11.54 5.38 3.16
C ARG A 23 -10.43 6.19 2.48
N LEU A 24 -9.29 5.57 2.20
CA LEU A 24 -8.20 6.24 1.50
C LEU A 24 -8.62 6.65 0.08
N ARG A 25 -9.36 5.79 -0.63
CA ARG A 25 -9.94 6.12 -1.94
C ARG A 25 -10.80 7.38 -1.86
N ASP A 26 -11.74 7.40 -0.92
CA ASP A 26 -12.71 8.50 -0.78
C ASP A 26 -12.00 9.82 -0.49
N TYR A 27 -11.03 9.80 0.43
CA TYR A 27 -10.20 10.97 0.73
C TYR A 27 -9.42 11.50 -0.47
N LEU A 28 -8.82 10.61 -1.28
CA LEU A 28 -8.09 11.01 -2.49
C LEU A 28 -9.03 11.61 -3.55
N ALA A 29 -10.23 11.04 -3.70
CA ALA A 29 -11.25 11.54 -4.62
C ALA A 29 -11.78 12.92 -4.19
N ASP A 30 -12.04 13.11 -2.90
CA ASP A 30 -12.45 14.39 -2.30
C ASP A 30 -11.35 15.46 -2.42
N SER A 31 -10.09 15.03 -2.52
CA SER A 31 -8.94 15.90 -2.80
C SER A 31 -8.81 16.27 -4.29
N GLY A 32 -9.78 15.89 -5.13
CA GLY A 32 -9.88 16.29 -6.54
C GLY A 32 -9.18 15.33 -7.51
N LEU A 33 -8.60 14.23 -7.03
CA LEU A 33 -7.95 13.24 -7.89
C LEU A 33 -8.98 12.36 -8.60
N ALA A 34 -8.61 11.84 -9.77
CA ALA A 34 -9.27 10.65 -10.30
C ALA A 34 -8.67 9.44 -9.59
N VAL A 35 -9.55 8.59 -9.03
CA VAL A 35 -9.14 7.45 -8.21
C VAL A 35 -9.86 6.19 -8.66
N GLU A 36 -9.11 5.10 -8.80
CA GLU A 36 -9.66 3.76 -9.02
C GLU A 36 -9.18 2.85 -7.89
N LEU A 37 -10.08 2.04 -7.33
CA LEU A 37 -9.76 1.01 -6.34
C LEU A 37 -10.03 -0.36 -6.95
N LYS A 38 -9.02 -1.21 -6.97
CA LYS A 38 -9.14 -2.64 -7.31
C LYS A 38 -8.76 -3.47 -6.09
N SER A 39 -9.60 -4.44 -5.75
CA SER A 39 -9.40 -5.31 -4.59
C SER A 39 -10.04 -6.68 -4.80
N GLY A 40 -9.68 -7.66 -3.97
CA GLY A 40 -10.31 -8.98 -4.02
C GLY A 40 -9.92 -9.78 -5.26
N PHE A 41 -8.68 -9.65 -5.71
CA PHE A 41 -8.17 -10.43 -6.83
C PHE A 41 -8.30 -11.93 -6.52
N SER A 42 -8.85 -12.69 -7.47
CA SER A 42 -9.06 -14.13 -7.28
C SER A 42 -7.80 -14.95 -7.55
N ARG A 43 -6.84 -14.39 -8.32
CA ARG A 43 -5.64 -15.10 -8.79
C ARG A 43 -4.41 -14.17 -8.78
N PRO A 44 -3.27 -14.62 -8.23
CA PRO A 44 -2.02 -13.85 -8.21
C PRO A 44 -1.60 -13.30 -9.58
N GLU A 45 -1.75 -14.07 -10.65
CA GLU A 45 -1.32 -13.69 -11.99
C GLU A 45 -2.11 -12.48 -12.51
N GLU A 46 -3.40 -12.40 -12.18
CA GLU A 46 -4.26 -11.26 -12.54
C GLU A 46 -3.80 -9.99 -11.82
N ALA A 47 -3.49 -10.11 -10.53
CA ALA A 47 -2.94 -9.00 -9.76
C ALA A 47 -1.60 -8.52 -10.34
N ILE A 48 -0.67 -9.45 -10.63
CA ILE A 48 0.64 -9.12 -11.22
C ILE A 48 0.48 -8.39 -12.55
N GLN A 49 -0.37 -8.89 -13.46
CA GLN A 49 -0.59 -8.23 -14.75
C GLN A 49 -1.21 -6.84 -14.60
N THR A 50 -2.11 -6.69 -13.63
CA THR A 50 -2.74 -5.41 -13.31
C THR A 50 -1.73 -4.40 -12.77
N LEU A 51 -0.82 -4.82 -11.88
CA LEU A 51 0.29 -4.00 -11.37
C LEU A 51 1.27 -3.60 -12.47
N LYS A 52 1.69 -4.57 -13.30
CA LYS A 52 2.60 -4.32 -14.43
C LYS A 52 2.04 -3.27 -15.38
N SER A 53 0.78 -3.42 -15.76
CA SER A 53 0.10 -2.50 -16.67
C SER A 53 0.06 -1.09 -16.09
N ALA A 54 -0.20 -0.95 -14.79
CA ALA A 54 -0.22 0.33 -14.08
C ALA A 54 1.15 1.02 -14.08
N LEU A 55 2.20 0.28 -13.73
CA LEU A 55 3.56 0.80 -13.62
C LEU A 55 4.13 1.20 -14.99
N MET A 56 3.76 0.49 -16.06
CA MET A 56 4.15 0.82 -17.43
C MET A 56 3.65 2.20 -17.89
N VAL A 57 2.45 2.61 -17.45
CA VAL A 57 1.88 3.92 -17.79
C VAL A 57 2.26 5.03 -16.81
N LYS A 58 3.21 4.75 -15.90
CA LYS A 58 3.73 5.69 -14.89
C LYS A 58 2.66 6.29 -13.97
N ILE A 59 1.56 5.57 -13.75
CA ILE A 59 0.58 5.95 -12.72
C ILE A 59 1.11 5.46 -11.37
N PRO A 60 1.22 6.32 -10.35
CA PRO A 60 1.54 5.89 -8.99
C PRO A 60 0.47 4.91 -8.48
N VAL A 61 0.91 3.78 -7.92
CA VAL A 61 0.02 2.76 -7.36
C VAL A 61 0.29 2.64 -5.87
N ILE A 62 -0.72 2.92 -5.06
CA ILE A 62 -0.68 2.67 -3.62
C ILE A 62 -1.24 1.26 -3.39
N VAL A 63 -0.53 0.43 -2.62
CA VAL A 63 -0.95 -0.94 -2.34
C VAL A 63 -0.92 -1.23 -0.84
N GLU A 64 -1.87 -2.04 -0.40
CA GLU A 64 -1.87 -2.62 0.95
C GLU A 64 -1.03 -3.90 0.95
N VAL A 65 -0.11 -4.02 1.90
CA VAL A 65 0.77 -5.19 2.08
C VAL A 65 0.85 -5.57 3.56
N ASN A 66 1.04 -6.84 3.86
CA ASN A 66 1.41 -7.28 5.19
C ASN A 66 2.92 -7.14 5.39
N ARG A 67 3.30 -6.21 6.27
CA ARG A 67 4.70 -5.91 6.57
C ARG A 67 5.44 -7.08 7.22
N ASP A 68 4.76 -7.92 8.00
CA ASP A 68 5.40 -9.03 8.72
C ASP A 68 6.10 -10.03 7.77
N ILE A 69 5.66 -10.12 6.52
CA ILE A 69 6.23 -11.01 5.50
C ILE A 69 7.58 -10.50 4.98
N TYR A 70 7.78 -9.18 4.90
CA TYR A 70 8.99 -8.61 4.31
C TYR A 70 9.88 -7.80 5.27
N ASP A 71 9.45 -7.61 6.53
CA ASP A 71 10.26 -6.98 7.59
C ASP A 71 11.55 -7.78 7.90
N ASN A 72 11.65 -9.04 7.45
CA ASN A 72 12.87 -9.84 7.54
C ASN A 72 13.99 -9.41 6.55
N VAL A 73 13.68 -8.54 5.58
CA VAL A 73 14.59 -8.15 4.49
C VAL A 73 15.22 -6.77 4.71
N THR A 74 14.54 -5.88 5.43
CA THR A 74 15.01 -4.51 5.73
C THR A 74 15.28 -4.36 7.23
N PRO A 75 16.54 -4.15 7.65
CA PRO A 75 16.83 -4.03 9.07
C PRO A 75 16.41 -2.63 9.56
N ARG A 76 15.21 -2.44 10.15
CA ARG A 76 14.92 -1.48 11.25
C ARG A 76 13.43 -1.26 11.62
N MET A 77 13.30 -0.59 12.78
CA MET A 77 12.10 -0.19 13.54
C MET A 77 11.02 -1.27 13.63
N LYS A 78 11.32 -2.33 14.40
CA LYS A 78 10.24 -3.11 15.03
C LYS A 78 9.31 -2.14 15.72
N ILE A 79 8.05 -2.12 15.31
CA ILE A 79 6.97 -1.55 16.11
C ILE A 79 7.06 -2.26 17.47
N LYS A 80 7.64 -1.57 18.47
CA LYS A 80 7.86 -2.17 19.80
C LYS A 80 6.54 -2.43 20.50
N THR A 81 5.50 -1.72 20.07
CA THR A 81 4.14 -1.81 20.61
C THR A 81 3.29 -2.62 19.63
N ARG A 82 3.24 -3.94 19.81
CA ARG A 82 2.11 -4.70 19.26
C ARG A 82 0.88 -4.26 20.03
N TRP A 83 -0.05 -3.59 19.36
CA TRP A 83 -1.30 -3.17 19.97
C TRP A 83 -2.10 -4.41 20.38
N GLU A 84 -2.24 -4.64 21.69
CA GLU A 84 -2.90 -5.80 22.27
C GLU A 84 -4.43 -5.62 22.32
N THR A 85 -5.12 -5.21 21.26
CA THR A 85 -6.60 -5.34 21.15
C THR A 85 -7.14 -4.80 19.82
N PRO A 86 -8.20 -5.39 19.22
CA PRO A 86 -8.73 -6.74 19.40
C PRO A 86 -8.95 -7.44 18.04
N THR A 87 -7.90 -7.83 17.33
CA THR A 87 -7.90 -8.98 16.39
C THR A 87 -6.48 -9.09 15.86
N LYS A 88 -5.79 -10.20 16.15
CA LYS A 88 -4.46 -10.61 15.62
C LYS A 88 -3.61 -9.47 15.05
N GLY A 89 -2.53 -9.08 15.73
CA GLY A 89 -1.58 -8.06 15.28
C GLY A 89 -1.16 -8.18 13.82
N TYR A 90 -1.90 -7.52 12.95
CA TYR A 90 -1.65 -7.47 11.53
C TYR A 90 -0.94 -6.15 11.24
N SER A 91 0.33 -6.24 10.85
CA SER A 91 1.15 -5.10 10.44
C SER A 91 0.81 -4.71 8.98
N TYR A 92 -0.47 -4.48 8.68
CA TYR A 92 -0.87 -4.02 7.36
C TYR A 92 -0.36 -2.61 7.12
N HIS A 93 0.15 -2.39 5.92
CA HIS A 93 0.89 -1.19 5.58
C HIS A 93 0.62 -0.75 4.16
N PHE A 94 0.65 0.56 3.92
CA PHE A 94 0.56 1.12 2.58
C PHE A 94 1.92 1.49 2.05
N VAL A 95 2.24 1.00 0.85
CA VAL A 95 3.46 1.38 0.12
C VAL A 95 3.09 1.93 -1.26
N VAL A 96 3.98 2.74 -1.83
CA VAL A 96 3.81 3.31 -3.18
C VAL A 96 4.70 2.55 -4.15
N LEU A 97 4.12 1.82 -5.09
CA LEU A 97 4.89 1.14 -6.13
C LEU A 97 5.49 2.14 -7.11
N THR A 98 6.74 1.91 -7.46
CA THR A 98 7.54 2.81 -8.31
C THR A 98 8.16 2.10 -9.52
N GLY A 99 8.16 0.76 -9.55
CA GLY A 99 8.70 0.02 -10.68
C GLY A 99 8.56 -1.50 -10.56
N PHE A 100 8.90 -2.18 -11.65
CA PHE A 100 8.88 -3.63 -11.77
C PHE A 100 10.06 -4.10 -12.64
N SER A 101 10.68 -5.22 -12.27
CA SER A 101 11.58 -6.03 -13.09
C SER A 101 11.14 -7.49 -13.04
N GLU A 102 11.69 -8.35 -13.90
CA GLU A 102 11.33 -9.77 -13.96
C GLU A 102 11.30 -10.44 -12.56
N ASP A 103 12.28 -10.10 -11.73
CA ASP A 103 12.47 -10.72 -10.42
C ASP A 103 11.98 -9.86 -9.24
N HIS A 104 11.74 -8.55 -9.41
CA HIS A 104 11.47 -7.66 -8.29
C HIS A 104 10.35 -6.63 -8.52
N ILE A 105 9.65 -6.30 -7.44
CA ILE A 105 8.76 -5.14 -7.31
C ILE A 105 9.52 -4.05 -6.55
N TYR A 106 9.46 -2.81 -7.03
CA TYR A 106 10.10 -1.65 -6.42
C TYR A 106 9.05 -0.71 -5.84
N PHE A 107 9.28 -0.18 -4.64
CA PHE A 107 8.33 0.67 -3.93
C PHE A 107 9.01 1.64 -2.98
N ASN A 108 8.31 2.71 -2.65
CA ASN A 108 8.64 3.61 -1.56
C ASN A 108 7.78 3.22 -0.35
N ASP A 109 8.44 2.92 0.76
CA ASP A 109 7.78 2.66 2.03
C ASP A 109 7.81 3.96 2.85
N PRO A 110 6.66 4.54 3.23
CA PRO A 110 6.63 5.80 3.97
C PRO A 110 7.27 5.73 5.37
N HIS A 111 7.45 4.54 5.95
CA HIS A 111 8.20 4.37 7.21
C HIS A 111 9.71 4.35 7.02
N GLU A 112 10.20 4.01 5.82
CA GLU A 112 11.62 3.92 5.54
C GLU A 112 12.16 5.27 5.05
N ALA A 113 12.98 5.92 5.87
CA ALA A 113 13.59 7.20 5.54
C ALA A 113 14.68 7.10 4.44
N ILE A 114 14.98 5.90 3.92
CA ILE A 114 16.15 5.65 3.06
C ILE A 114 15.78 4.86 1.79
N GLY A 115 15.64 5.58 0.69
CA GLY A 115 15.73 5.02 -0.67
C GLY A 115 14.53 4.17 -1.13
N GLN A 116 14.64 3.68 -2.37
CA GLN A 116 13.65 2.80 -2.99
C GLN A 116 13.86 1.37 -2.47
N ASN A 117 12.79 0.79 -1.90
CA ASN A 117 12.76 -0.61 -1.48
C ASN A 117 12.47 -1.53 -2.66
N ARG A 118 12.85 -2.80 -2.52
CA ARG A 118 12.49 -3.84 -3.48
C ARG A 118 12.27 -5.18 -2.79
N LEU A 119 11.33 -5.96 -3.34
CA LEU A 119 11.09 -7.34 -2.93
C LEU A 119 11.05 -8.27 -4.14
N PRO A 120 11.46 -9.54 -3.96
CA PRO A 120 11.13 -10.59 -4.91
C PRO A 120 9.63 -10.61 -5.23
N VAL A 121 9.25 -10.85 -6.49
CA VAL A 121 7.85 -10.81 -6.93
C VAL A 121 6.96 -11.75 -6.11
N ASP A 122 7.43 -12.96 -5.84
CA ASP A 122 6.75 -13.97 -5.04
C ASP A 122 6.50 -13.50 -3.60
N GLN A 123 7.53 -12.96 -2.93
CA GLN A 123 7.39 -12.41 -1.58
C GLN A 123 6.44 -11.21 -1.53
N PHE A 124 6.51 -10.33 -2.54
CA PHE A 124 5.60 -9.20 -2.62
C PHE A 124 4.15 -9.66 -2.78
N ILE A 125 3.91 -10.66 -3.63
CA ILE A 125 2.56 -11.20 -3.84
C ILE A 125 2.03 -11.88 -2.59
N GLU A 126 2.86 -12.62 -1.86
CA GLU A 126 2.48 -13.16 -0.56
C GLU A 126 2.05 -12.04 0.40
N ALA A 127 2.87 -11.00 0.55
CA ALA A 127 2.57 -9.84 1.39
C ALA A 127 1.30 -9.10 0.96
N PHE A 128 1.10 -8.95 -0.35
CA PHE A 128 -0.05 -8.25 -0.94
C PHE A 128 -1.37 -9.00 -0.73
N TYR A 129 -1.35 -10.33 -0.83
CA TYR A 129 -2.53 -11.17 -0.64
C TYR A 129 -2.85 -11.48 0.82
N ASP A 130 -1.86 -11.46 1.70
CA ASP A 130 -2.04 -11.66 3.14
C ASP A 130 -2.58 -10.40 3.85
N THR A 131 -3.56 -9.75 3.23
CA THR A 131 -4.25 -8.55 3.73
C THR A 131 -5.76 -8.81 3.76
N PRO A 132 -6.56 -8.07 4.55
CA PRO A 132 -8.00 -8.28 4.61
C PRO A 132 -8.66 -7.99 3.25
N SER A 133 -8.08 -7.05 2.49
CA SER A 133 -8.55 -6.66 1.17
C SER A 133 -8.17 -7.67 0.07
N ARG A 134 -7.33 -8.67 0.40
CA ARG A 134 -6.80 -9.68 -0.53
C ARG A 134 -6.27 -9.04 -1.81
N GLY A 135 -5.32 -8.12 -1.63
CA GLY A 135 -4.69 -7.39 -2.72
C GLY A 135 -5.42 -6.11 -3.10
N CYS A 136 -5.30 -5.07 -2.26
CA CYS A 136 -5.84 -3.75 -2.57
C CYS A 136 -4.85 -2.88 -3.36
N MET A 137 -5.29 -2.34 -4.49
CA MET A 137 -4.56 -1.39 -5.33
C MET A 137 -5.38 -0.11 -5.52
N LEU A 138 -4.75 1.01 -5.23
CA LEU A 138 -5.30 2.35 -5.39
C LEU A 138 -4.48 3.10 -6.44
N TYR A 139 -5.17 3.51 -7.49
CA TYR A 139 -4.65 4.38 -8.54
C TYR A 139 -5.11 5.79 -8.23
N ALA A 140 -4.20 6.75 -8.24
CA ALA A 140 -4.56 8.16 -8.06
C ALA A 140 -3.78 9.02 -9.06
N TRP A 141 -4.48 9.82 -9.84
CA TRP A 141 -3.88 10.69 -10.84
C TRP A 141 -4.65 12.01 -10.97
N GLU A 142 -3.97 13.03 -11.49
CA GLU A 142 -4.59 14.32 -11.80
C GLU A 142 -5.56 14.16 -12.97
N ARG A 143 -6.73 14.81 -12.87
CA ARG A 143 -7.68 14.83 -13.99
C ARG A 143 -7.08 15.63 -15.14
N ILE A 144 -6.96 15.02 -16.31
CA ILE A 144 -6.69 15.75 -17.54
C ILE A 144 -8.01 16.45 -17.93
N ILE A 145 -8.04 17.78 -17.84
CA ILE A 145 -9.18 18.64 -18.23
C ILE A 145 -9.00 19.07 -19.68
#